data_AF-A0A920NQX2-F1
#
_entry.id   AF-A0A920NQX2-F1
#
_cell.length_a   1.000
_cell.length_b   1.000
_cell.length_c   1.000
_cell.angle_alpha   90.00
_cell.angle_beta   90.00
_cell.angle_gamma   90.00
#
_symmetry.space_group_name_H-M   'P 1'
#
loop_
_entity.id
_entity.type
_entity.pdbx_description
1 polymer ?
#
loop_
_entity_poly.entity_id
_entity_poly.type
_entity_poly.pdbx_seq_one_letter_code
_entity_poly.pdbx_strand_id
1 'polypeptide(L)'
;MQINHWYQIENYYDGGNVKISTDGGTTWVVLLPEEDYPKDAVYTGNAGIPGEVAYSGTTTGNFWHTVQLPLMPLIHWFSFVLILVVMVLSSMRDGILMILFLWMG
;
A
#
# COMPACT_ATOMS: atom_id res chain seq x y z
N MET A 1 -4.58 8.19 -9.46
CA MET A 1 -5.65 7.63 -8.61
C MET A 1 -5.61 8.35 -7.27
N GLN A 2 -6.78 8.66 -6.71
CA GLN A 2 -6.87 9.21 -5.36
C GLN A 2 -7.41 8.15 -4.41
N ILE A 3 -6.82 8.02 -3.21
CA ILE A 3 -7.35 7.22 -2.12
C ILE A 3 -7.54 8.09 -0.87
N ASN A 4 -8.56 7.77 -0.08
CA ASN A 4 -8.76 8.32 1.25
C ASN A 4 -8.67 7.18 2.26
N HIS A 5 -7.82 7.33 3.27
CA HIS A 5 -7.64 6.29 4.29
C HIS A 5 -7.38 6.89 5.67
N TRP A 6 -7.61 6.07 6.70
CA TRP A 6 -7.34 6.37 8.10
C TRP A 6 -6.65 5.14 8.69
N TYR A 7 -5.63 5.33 9.54
CA TYR A 7 -4.90 4.20 10.13
C TYR A 7 -4.32 4.52 11.51
N GLN A 8 -4.48 3.59 12.45
CA GLN A 8 -3.80 3.65 13.74
C GLN A 8 -3.02 2.36 13.96
N ILE A 9 -1.75 2.38 13.59
CA ILE A 9 -0.90 1.19 13.52
C ILE A 9 0.45 1.40 14.23
N GLU A 10 1.10 0.31 14.61
CA GLU A 10 2.38 0.36 15.30
C GLU A 10 3.46 0.94 14.38
N ASN A 11 4.18 1.96 14.86
CA ASN A 11 5.24 2.56 14.06
C ASN A 11 6.35 1.54 13.80
N TYR A 12 6.87 1.51 12.58
CA TYR A 12 7.93 0.63 12.08
C TYR A 12 7.57 -0.86 11.98
N TYR A 13 6.80 -1.44 12.89
CA TYR A 13 6.43 -2.86 12.85
C TYR A 13 5.28 -3.14 11.88
N ASP A 14 4.31 -2.23 11.84
CA ASP A 14 3.13 -2.31 10.99
C ASP A 14 3.25 -1.36 9.82
N GLY A 15 2.51 -1.66 8.77
CA GLY A 15 2.39 -0.70 7.69
C GLY A 15 1.33 -1.07 6.67
N GLY A 16 1.06 -0.11 5.80
CA GLY A 16 0.36 -0.38 4.56
C GLY A 16 0.88 0.43 3.38
N ASN A 17 0.92 -0.22 2.22
CA ASN A 17 1.26 0.37 0.95
C ASN A 17 0.28 -0.06 -0.15
N VAL A 18 0.36 0.60 -1.30
CA VAL A 18 -0.45 0.27 -2.47
C VAL A 18 0.44 -0.41 -3.49
N LYS A 19 -0.06 -1.48 -4.09
CA LYS A 19 0.64 -2.24 -5.13
C LYS A 19 -0.19 -2.28 -6.40
N ILE A 20 0.50 -2.37 -7.52
CA ILE A 20 -0.08 -2.44 -8.86
C ILE A 20 0.46 -3.66 -9.59
N SER A 21 -0.40 -4.31 -10.37
CA SER A 21 -0.04 -5.40 -11.28
C SER A 21 -0.63 -5.13 -12.65
N THR A 22 0.18 -5.33 -13.69
CA THR A 22 -0.20 -5.18 -15.11
C THR A 22 -0.20 -6.51 -15.85
N ASP A 23 -0.02 -7.63 -15.14
CA ASP A 23 0.10 -8.99 -15.66
C ASP A 23 -0.89 -9.97 -15.00
N GLY A 24 -2.06 -9.44 -14.59
CA GLY A 24 -3.13 -10.25 -13.99
C GLY A 24 -2.84 -10.73 -12.58
N GLY A 25 -1.94 -10.06 -11.85
CA GLY A 25 -1.58 -10.37 -10.47
C GLY A 25 -0.41 -11.32 -10.32
N THR A 26 0.31 -11.60 -11.41
CA THR A 26 1.50 -12.49 -11.39
C THR A 26 2.68 -11.78 -10.72
N THR A 27 2.89 -10.51 -11.04
CA THR A 27 3.87 -9.64 -10.38
C THR A 27 3.20 -8.39 -9.84
N TRP A 28 3.76 -7.85 -8.75
CA TRP A 28 3.27 -6.67 -8.06
C TRP A 28 4.41 -5.71 -7.80
N VAL A 29 4.19 -4.44 -8.08
CA VAL A 29 5.13 -3.35 -7.81
C VAL A 29 4.51 -2.40 -6.80
N VAL A 30 5.29 -1.90 -5.85
CA VAL A 30 4.84 -0.85 -4.92
C VAL A 30 4.61 0.43 -5.71
N LEU A 31 3.40 0.98 -5.60
CA LEU A 31 3.01 2.23 -6.22
C LEU A 31 3.39 3.38 -5.29
N LEU A 32 4.31 4.23 -5.74
CA LEU A 32 4.75 5.39 -4.97
C LEU A 32 3.71 6.52 -5.06
N PRO A 33 3.31 7.12 -3.94
CA PRO A 33 2.48 8.33 -3.94
C PRO A 33 3.25 9.55 -4.44
N GLU A 34 2.55 10.64 -4.78
CA GLU A 34 3.19 11.91 -5.16
C GLU A 34 4.00 12.52 -4.01
N GLU A 35 3.52 12.33 -2.78
CA GLU A 35 4.28 12.58 -1.56
C GLU A 35 4.82 11.26 -1.05
N ASP A 36 6.12 11.18 -0.75
CA ASP A 36 6.76 9.94 -0.32
C ASP A 36 6.06 9.32 0.89
N TYR A 37 6.07 7.99 0.94
CA TYR A 37 5.66 7.27 2.15
C TYR A 37 6.45 7.79 3.36
N PRO A 38 5.79 8.02 4.51
CA PRO A 38 6.44 8.55 5.69
C PRO A 38 7.46 7.58 6.29
N LYS A 39 7.37 6.29 5.94
CA LYS A 39 8.33 5.26 6.36
C LYS A 39 9.03 4.64 5.16
N ASP A 40 10.37 4.64 5.26
CA ASP A 40 11.33 4.12 4.29
C ASP A 40 11.41 2.58 4.28
N ALA A 41 11.15 1.94 5.41
CA ALA A 41 11.08 0.49 5.53
C ALA A 41 10.26 0.05 6.75
N VAL A 42 9.34 -0.89 6.55
CA VAL A 42 8.68 -1.67 7.61
C VAL A 42 9.62 -2.77 8.10
N TYR A 43 9.49 -3.16 9.37
CA TYR A 43 10.28 -4.20 10.02
C TYR A 43 10.43 -5.44 9.14
N THR A 44 11.66 -5.94 8.99
CA THR A 44 11.97 -7.06 8.09
C THR A 44 11.35 -8.39 8.52
N GLY A 45 10.87 -8.50 9.76
CA GLY A 45 10.08 -9.64 10.22
C GLY A 45 8.57 -9.50 9.98
N ASN A 46 8.11 -8.43 9.33
CA ASN A 46 6.71 -8.26 8.93
C ASN A 46 6.33 -9.30 7.86
N ALA A 47 5.16 -9.93 8.02
CA ALA A 47 4.78 -11.07 7.19
C ALA A 47 4.34 -10.73 5.76
N GLY A 48 3.98 -9.46 5.48
CA GLY A 48 3.42 -9.10 4.17
C GLY A 48 4.20 -8.02 3.41
N ILE A 49 4.86 -7.10 4.10
CA ILE A 49 5.62 -6.00 3.49
C ILE A 49 7.01 -5.80 4.13
N PRO A 50 7.81 -6.87 4.34
CA PRO A 50 9.09 -6.77 5.02
C PRO A 50 10.07 -5.87 4.26
N GLY A 51 10.56 -4.82 4.91
CA GLY A 51 11.51 -3.88 4.33
C GLY A 51 10.94 -2.95 3.26
N GLU A 52 9.62 -2.95 3.04
CA GLU A 52 8.99 -2.08 2.05
C GLU A 52 8.62 -0.72 2.66
N VAL A 53 8.58 0.31 1.80
CA VAL A 53 8.02 1.62 2.14
C VAL A 53 6.53 1.52 2.49
N ALA A 54 6.07 2.32 3.44
CA ALA A 54 4.67 2.27 3.89
C ALA A 54 4.22 3.51 4.64
N TYR A 55 2.90 3.64 4.78
CA TYR A 55 2.31 4.39 5.88
C TYR A 55 2.46 3.55 7.15
N SER A 56 2.99 4.13 8.22
CA SER A 56 3.29 3.45 9.49
C SER A 56 3.21 4.44 10.66
N GLY A 57 2.83 3.95 11.84
CA GLY A 57 2.74 4.76 13.06
C GLY A 57 1.51 5.67 13.12
N THR A 58 1.32 6.32 14.27
CA THR A 58 0.18 7.22 14.54
C THR A 58 0.55 8.70 14.49
N THR A 59 1.85 9.02 14.48
CA THR A 59 2.39 10.39 14.35
C THR A 59 1.97 11.07 13.05
N THR A 60 1.65 10.27 12.03
CA THR A 60 1.08 10.71 10.76
C THR A 60 -0.26 10.01 10.47
N GLY A 61 -0.99 9.46 11.46
CA GLY A 61 -2.05 8.46 11.21
C GLY A 61 -3.41 8.68 11.89
N ASN A 62 -3.52 9.51 12.94
CA ASN A 62 -4.79 9.66 13.67
C ASN A 62 -5.77 10.67 13.02
N PHE A 63 -5.80 10.74 11.68
CA PHE A 63 -6.74 11.56 10.91
C PHE A 63 -6.94 10.96 9.50
N TRP A 64 -7.87 11.49 8.72
CA TRP A 64 -8.07 11.05 7.34
C TRP A 64 -6.98 11.63 6.44
N HIS A 65 -6.33 10.79 5.63
CA HIS A 65 -5.37 11.22 4.63
C HIS A 65 -5.95 11.03 3.23
N THR A 66 -5.74 12.02 2.38
CA THR A 66 -5.96 11.93 0.95
C THR A 66 -4.61 11.77 0.28
N VAL A 67 -4.45 10.70 -0.50
CA VAL A 67 -3.19 10.37 -1.18
C VAL A 67 -3.40 10.34 -2.68
N GLN A 68 -2.51 11.01 -3.42
CA GLN A 68 -2.42 10.90 -4.87
C GLN A 68 -1.40 9.85 -5.27
N LEU A 69 -1.81 8.94 -6.15
CA LEU A 69 -1.00 7.86 -6.70
C LEU A 69 -0.93 8.03 -8.23
N PRO A 70 0.20 8.48 -8.78
CA PRO A 70 0.36 8.62 -10.22
C PRO A 70 0.39 7.24 -10.88
N LEU A 71 -0.55 6.99 -11.79
CA LEU A 71 -0.62 5.72 -12.54
C LEU A 71 0.18 5.79 -13.85
N MET A 72 0.55 6.98 -14.30
CA MET A 72 1.39 7.17 -15.47
C MET A 72 2.85 7.28 -15.04
N PRO A 73 3.80 6.71 -15.81
CA PRO A 73 3.62 6.07 -17.12
C PRO A 73 3.20 4.59 -17.08
N LEU A 74 2.99 3.99 -15.90
CA LEU A 74 2.85 2.54 -15.71
C LEU A 74 1.71 1.88 -16.51
N ILE A 75 0.61 2.59 -16.79
CA ILE A 75 -0.61 1.94 -17.32
C ILE A 75 -1.03 2.31 -18.75
N HIS A 76 -0.27 3.14 -19.49
CA HIS A 76 -0.79 3.74 -20.74
C HIS A 76 -1.07 2.77 -21.91
N TRP A 77 -0.57 1.53 -21.85
CA TRP A 77 -0.81 0.48 -22.85
C TRP A 77 -1.55 -0.74 -22.31
N PHE A 78 -1.94 -0.75 -21.03
CA PHE A 78 -2.53 -1.92 -20.40
C PHE A 78 -4.06 -1.80 -20.39
N SER A 79 -4.72 -2.77 -21.01
CA SER A 79 -6.19 -2.88 -20.98
C SER A 79 -6.71 -3.39 -19.62
N PHE A 80 -5.84 -3.99 -18.80
CA PHE A 80 -6.19 -4.55 -17.49
C PHE A 80 -5.08 -4.29 -16.49
N VAL A 81 -5.46 -3.75 -15.33
CA VAL A 81 -4.55 -3.45 -14.22
C VAL A 81 -5.26 -3.85 -12.93
N LEU A 82 -4.53 -4.49 -12.02
CA LEU A 82 -4.99 -4.74 -10.67
C LEU A 82 -4.31 -3.79 -9.71
N ILE A 83 -5.08 -3.23 -8.78
CA ILE A 83 -4.57 -2.41 -7.69
C ILE A 83 -4.95 -3.09 -6.38
N LEU A 84 -3.98 -3.17 -5.47
CA LEU A 84 -4.11 -3.79 -4.17
C LEU A 84 -3.62 -2.85 -3.08
N VAL A 85 -4.43 -2.63 -2.05
CA VAL A 85 -3.96 -2.02 -0.79
C VAL A 85 -3.57 -3.14 0.16
N VAL A 86 -2.30 -3.16 0.58
CA VAL A 86 -1.77 -4.12 1.53
C VAL A 86 -1.65 -3.44 2.89
N MET A 87 -2.23 -4.04 3.93
CA MET A 87 -2.09 -3.60 5.31
C MET A 87 -1.77 -4.79 6.21
N VAL A 88 -0.73 -4.65 7.05
CA VAL A 88 -0.26 -5.72 7.93
C VAL A 88 -0.06 -5.19 9.34
N LEU A 89 -0.66 -5.87 10.31
CA LEU A 89 -0.55 -5.59 11.74
C LEU A 89 0.27 -6.70 12.41
N SER A 90 1.25 -6.33 13.24
CA SER A 90 2.17 -7.19 13.99
C SER A 90 1.44 -8.06 14.99
N SER A 91 0.30 -7.58 15.51
CA SER A 91 -0.56 -8.32 16.44
C SER A 91 -1.42 -9.39 15.76
N MET A 92 -1.63 -9.30 14.45
CA MET A 92 -2.35 -10.30 13.66
C MET A 92 -1.36 -11.40 13.29
N ARG A 93 -1.18 -12.38 14.19
CA ARG A 93 -0.23 -13.48 14.00
C ARG A 93 -0.37 -14.24 12.67
N ASP A 94 -1.51 -14.14 11.97
CA ASP A 94 -1.75 -14.80 10.66
C ASP A 94 -2.70 -14.02 9.71
N GLY A 95 -2.83 -12.68 9.83
CA GLY A 95 -3.89 -11.94 9.12
C GLY A 95 -3.42 -10.80 8.22
N ILE A 96 -3.30 -11.06 6.91
CA ILE A 96 -3.27 -9.99 5.90
C ILE A 96 -4.71 -9.48 5.73
N LEU A 97 -4.96 -8.20 6.04
CA LEU A 97 -6.22 -7.57 5.66
C LEU A 97 -6.08 -7.03 4.22
N MET A 98 -6.38 -7.89 3.25
CA MET A 98 -6.53 -7.53 1.83
C MET A 98 -7.85 -6.79 1.64
N ILE A 99 -7.81 -5.53 1.20
CA ILE A 99 -9.03 -4.81 0.81
C ILE A 99 -8.99 -4.43 -0.68
N LEU A 100 -9.83 -5.18 -1.40
CA LEU A 100 -10.58 -4.98 -2.65
C LEU A 100 -9.90 -4.46 -3.94
N PHE A 101 -10.12 -5.24 -5.00
CA PHE A 101 -9.82 -5.00 -6.41
C PHE A 101 -10.63 -3.82 -6.98
N LEU A 102 -9.95 -2.80 -7.50
CA LEU A 102 -10.56 -1.78 -8.36
C LEU A 102 -10.29 -2.15 -9.82
N TRP A 103 -11.36 -2.50 -10.54
CA TRP A 103 -11.36 -2.56 -12.00
C TRP A 103 -11.48 -1.14 -12.55
N MET A 104 -10.51 -0.71 -13.34
CA MET A 104 -10.64 0.49 -14.17
C MET A 104 -10.76 0.02 -15.61
N GLY A 105 -11.98 0.03 -16.15
CA GLY A 105 -12.27 -0.04 -17.58
C GLY A 105 -13.35 0.96 -17.96
#